data_AF-A0A2M7NY14-F1
#
_entry.id   AF-A0A2M7NY14-F1
#
_cell.length_a   1.000
_cell.length_b   1.000
_cell.length_c   1.000
_cell.angle_alpha   90.00
_cell.angle_beta   90.00
_cell.angle_gamma   90.00
#
_symmetry.space_group_name_H-M   'P 1'
#
loop_
_entity.id
_entity.type
_entity.pdbx_description
1 polymer ?
#
loop_
_entity_poly.entity_id
_entity_poly.type
_entity_poly.pdbx_seq_one_letter_code
_entity_poly.pdbx_strand_id
1 'polypeptide(L)' 'LKNLENIGIITDPVLNRAMVSGREGKISAASSPVKVFVIATDEELMISRLADKMT' A
#
# COMPACT_ATOMS: atom_id res chain seq x y z
N LEU A 1 5.69 -3.83 9.29
CA LEU A 1 7.08 -4.10 8.86
C LEU A 1 7.95 -4.12 10.11
N LYS A 2 9.04 -4.90 10.15
CA LYS A 2 9.95 -4.96 11.29
C LYS A 2 11.38 -4.81 10.81
N ASN A 3 12.23 -4.10 11.55
CA ASN A 3 13.67 -4.01 11.33
C ASN A 3 14.08 -3.30 10.03
N LEU A 4 13.27 -2.35 9.54
CA LEU A 4 13.55 -1.54 8.33
C LEU A 4 13.82 -0.07 8.67
N GLU A 5 14.00 0.25 9.94
CA GLU A 5 14.19 1.62 10.43
C GLU A 5 15.51 2.20 9.90
N ASN A 6 16.53 1.37 9.72
CA ASN A 6 17.85 1.74 9.18
C ASN A 6 17.81 2.18 7.71
N ILE A 7 16.75 1.84 6.97
CA ILE A 7 16.52 2.33 5.60
C ILE A 7 15.40 3.38 5.54
N GLY A 8 15.01 3.93 6.71
CA GLY A 8 14.05 5.03 6.80
C GLY A 8 12.58 4.62 6.69
N ILE A 9 12.24 3.35 6.92
CA ILE A 9 10.85 2.90 6.96
C ILE A 9 10.35 2.87 8.39
N ILE A 10 9.39 3.75 8.70
CA ILE A 10 8.74 3.82 10.01
C ILE A 10 7.23 3.72 9.81
N THR A 11 6.61 2.65 10.28
CA THR A 11 5.15 2.44 10.16
C THR A 11 4.39 3.04 11.33
N ASP A 12 3.24 3.65 11.06
CA ASP A 12 2.26 4.02 12.08
C ASP A 12 1.45 2.76 12.49
N PRO A 13 1.48 2.35 13.77
CA PRO A 13 0.84 1.12 14.21
C PRO A 13 -0.70 1.19 14.21
N VAL A 14 -1.29 2.38 14.33
CA VAL A 14 -2.74 2.56 14.29
C VAL A 14 -3.22 2.47 12.85
N LEU A 15 -2.58 3.20 11.94
CA LEU A 15 -2.91 3.16 10.51
C LEU A 15 -2.67 1.76 9.94
N ASN A 16 -1.55 1.11 10.27
CA ASN A 16 -1.25 -0.23 9.78
C ASN A 16 -2.30 -1.27 10.22
N ARG A 17 -2.77 -1.22 11.48
CA ARG A 17 -3.88 -2.10 11.94
C ARG A 17 -5.21 -1.77 11.28
N ALA A 18 -5.41 -0.53 10.85
CA ALA A 18 -6.59 -0.09 10.14
C ALA A 18 -6.57 -0.42 8.64
N MET A 19 -5.45 -0.74 8.00
CA MET A 19 -5.42 -1.07 6.57
C MET A 19 -5.54 -2.57 6.35
N VAL A 20 -6.74 -3.10 6.65
CA VAL A 20 -7.11 -4.52 6.50
C VAL A 20 -8.49 -4.65 5.84
N SER A 21 -8.83 -5.84 5.34
CA SER A 21 -10.12 -6.17 4.72
C SER A 21 -10.43 -5.32 3.48
N GLY A 22 -9.46 -5.21 2.57
CA GLY A 22 -9.60 -4.44 1.33
C GLY A 22 -9.49 -2.92 1.50
N ARG A 23 -9.25 -2.42 2.72
CA ARG A 23 -8.95 -1.01 2.94
C ARG A 23 -7.55 -0.66 2.46
N GLU A 24 -7.45 0.48 1.80
CA GLU A 24 -6.22 1.01 1.22
C GLU A 24 -5.83 2.32 1.89
N GLY A 25 -4.53 2.59 1.96
CA GLY A 25 -4.05 3.84 2.50
C GLY A 25 -2.58 3.85 2.88
N LYS A 26 -2.09 5.04 3.24
CA LYS A 26 -0.73 5.24 3.74
C LYS A 26 -0.62 4.71 5.18
N ILE A 27 0.39 3.88 5.42
CA ILE A 27 0.69 3.30 6.73
C ILE A 27 2.02 3.79 7.32
N SER A 28 2.79 4.59 6.60
CA SER A 28 4.02 5.21 7.13
C SER A 28 3.69 6.34 8.10
N ALA A 29 4.43 6.41 9.21
CA ALA A 29 4.36 7.54 10.16
C ALA A 29 4.67 8.87 9.47
N ALA A 30 4.17 9.98 10.02
CA ALA A 30 4.39 11.32 9.44
C ALA A 30 5.88 11.69 9.37
N SER A 31 6.69 11.18 10.29
CA SER A 31 8.14 11.36 10.35
C SER A 31 8.93 10.40 9.44
N SER A 32 8.29 9.41 8.84
CA SER A 32 8.97 8.43 7.99
C SER A 32 9.44 9.11 6.69
N PRO A 33 10.74 9.09 6.36
CA PRO A 33 11.23 9.62 5.08
C PRO A 33 10.72 8.79 3.88
N VAL A 34 10.43 7.50 4.10
CA VAL A 34 9.84 6.61 3.10
C VAL A 34 8.33 6.52 3.32
N LYS A 35 7.55 6.79 2.27
CA LYS A 35 6.09 6.59 2.27
C LYS A 35 5.78 5.13 1.97
N VAL A 36 4.93 4.52 2.79
CA VAL A 36 4.51 3.11 2.64
C VAL A 36 2.99 3.06 2.55
N PHE A 37 2.47 2.31 1.59
CA PHE A 37 1.05 2.18 1.30
C PHE A 37 0.61 0.72 1.32
N VAL A 38 -0.64 0.51 1.70
CA VAL A 38 -1.41 -0.70 1.39
C VAL A 38 -2.34 -0.35 0.24
N ILE A 39 -2.22 -1.07 -0.87
CA ILE A 39 -3.07 -0.95 -2.06
C ILE A 39 -3.55 -2.36 -2.37
N ALA A 40 -4.86 -2.56 -2.41
CA ALA A 40 -5.42 -3.83 -2.81
C ALA A 40 -5.23 -3.98 -4.32
N THR A 41 -4.76 -5.14 -4.73
CA THR A 41 -4.67 -5.44 -6.15
C THR A 41 -6.05 -5.82 -6.68
N ASP A 42 -6.31 -5.46 -7.93
CA ASP A 42 -7.46 -5.89 -8.72
C ASP A 42 -6.94 -6.24 -10.12
N GLU A 43 -6.44 -7.46 -10.25
CA GLU A 43 -5.76 -7.94 -11.45
C GLU A 43 -6.77 -8.13 -12.58
N GLU A 44 -7.97 -8.59 -12.27
CA GLU A 44 -9.09 -8.78 -13.18
C GLU A 44 -9.52 -7.45 -13.84
N LEU A 45 -9.59 -6.37 -13.07
CA LEU A 45 -9.85 -5.04 -13.61
C LEU A 45 -8.72 -4.57 -14.54
N MET A 46 -7.45 -4.86 -14.20
CA MET A 46 -6.33 -4.54 -15.10
C MET A 46 -6.46 -5.32 -16.41
N ILE A 47 -6.69 -6.64 -16.35
CA ILE A 47 -6.87 -7.49 -17.53
C ILE A 47 -8.01 -6.98 -18.40
N SER A 48 -9.14 -6.61 -17.79
CA SER A 48 -10.29 -6.05 -18.51
C SER A 48 -9.93 -4.75 -19.23
N ARG A 49 -9.19 -3.85 -18.57
CA ARG A 49 -8.69 -2.61 -19.18
C ARG A 49 -7.70 -2.86 -20.30
N LEU A 50 -6.87 -3.90 -20.18
CA LEU A 50 -5.91 -4.28 -21.22
C LEU A 50 -6.63 -4.83 -22.45
N ALA A 51 -7.63 -5.70 -22.25
CA ALA A 51 -8.45 -6.25 -23.33
C ALA A 51 -9.24 -5.15 -24.06
N ASP A 52 -9.87 -4.22 -23.32
CA ASP A 52 -10.61 -3.08 -23.87
C ASP A 52 -9.75 -2.19 -24.76
N LYS A 53 -8.48 -1.95 -24.37
CA LYS A 53 -7.52 -1.18 -25.18
C LYS A 53 -7.03 -1.90 -26.44
N MET A 54 -7.22 -3.22 -26.55
CA MET A 54 -6.76 -4.03 -27.69
C MET A 54 -7.83 -4.16 -28.80
N THR A 55 -9.07 -3.79 -28.51
CA THR A 55 -10.21 -3.78 -29.44
C THR A 55 -10.54 -2.37 -29.89
#